data_AF-A0A7S0LTU4-F1
#
_entry.id   AF-A0A7S0LTU4-F1
#
_cell.length_a   1.000
_cell.length_b   1.000
_cell.length_c   1.000
_cell.angle_alpha   90.00
_cell.angle_beta   90.00
_cell.angle_gamma   90.00
#
_symmetry.space_group_name_H-M   'P 1'
#
loop_
_entity.id
_entity.type
_entity.pdbx_description
1 polymer ?
#
loop_
_entity_poly.entity_id
_entity_poly.type
_entity_poly.pdbx_seq_one_letter_code
_entity_poly.pdbx_strand_id
1 'polypeptide(L)'
;AVGSRPDVYFMRRTRAVMWAGWSMMLVLLDALASIVARSLSFEYVINLSDADLSLRVHYEIHDFFLRFPGRSVMSIVQRKRDPRRYKMHENFRRYCWVECDSGKAFVVSRREDSQRPDAMQVISKRKCCW
;
A
#
# COMPACT_ATOMS: atom_id res chain seq x y z
N ALA A 1 11.21 26.98 6.58
CA ALA A 1 10.17 26.53 5.63
C ALA A 1 10.66 25.27 4.92
N VAL A 2 9.79 24.30 4.62
CA VAL A 2 10.22 23.02 3.99
C VAL A 2 10.94 23.23 2.65
N GLY A 3 10.63 24.33 1.93
CA GLY A 3 11.28 24.69 0.67
C GLY A 3 12.79 24.99 0.75
N SER A 4 13.38 25.13 1.94
CA SER A 4 14.81 25.38 2.11
C SER A 4 15.61 24.14 2.54
N ARG A 5 14.97 22.98 2.71
CA ARG A 5 15.63 21.74 3.15
C ARG A 5 16.08 20.93 1.92
N PRO A 6 17.39 20.73 1.71
CA PRO A 6 17.90 20.03 0.52
C PRO A 6 17.58 18.52 0.52
N ASP A 7 17.22 17.98 1.69
CA ASP A 7 16.91 16.57 1.97
C ASP A 7 15.41 16.25 1.92
N VAL A 8 14.55 17.24 1.63
CA VAL A 8 13.10 17.04 1.57
C VAL A 8 12.61 17.21 0.13
N TYR A 9 11.89 16.20 -0.36
CA TYR A 9 11.36 16.19 -1.71
C TYR A 9 9.86 15.92 -1.69
N PHE A 10 9.14 16.62 -2.57
CA PHE A 10 7.73 16.36 -2.82
C PHE A 10 7.56 15.50 -4.08
N MET A 11 6.59 14.59 -4.03
CA MET A 11 6.14 13.85 -5.20
C MET A 11 5.52 14.81 -6.21
N ARG A 12 6.00 14.79 -7.46
CA ARG A 12 5.44 15.65 -8.53
C ARG A 12 4.02 15.24 -8.92
N ARG A 13 3.72 13.95 -8.88
CA ARG A 13 2.40 13.40 -9.18
C ARG A 13 1.79 12.88 -7.88
N THR A 14 0.70 13.50 -7.46
CA THR A 14 -0.10 13.04 -6.33
C THR A 14 -1.17 12.08 -6.82
N ARG A 15 -1.60 11.17 -5.94
CA ARG A 15 -2.72 10.26 -6.19
C ARG A 15 -3.78 10.48 -5.12
N ALA A 16 -5.04 10.32 -5.51
CA ALA A 16 -6.11 10.12 -4.54
C ALA A 16 -5.92 8.71 -3.94
N VAL A 17 -5.47 8.64 -2.69
CA VAL A 17 -5.23 7.38 -2.01
C VAL A 17 -6.50 6.92 -1.30
N MET A 18 -6.96 5.72 -1.63
CA MET A 18 -8.16 5.11 -1.06
C MET A 18 -7.79 4.13 0.05
N TRP A 19 -8.57 4.11 1.14
CA TRP A 19 -8.36 3.16 2.23
C TRP A 19 -8.46 1.71 1.72
N ALA A 20 -7.44 0.91 2.02
CA ALA A 20 -7.24 -0.46 1.53
C ALA A 20 -7.25 -0.60 -0.01
N GLY A 21 -7.11 0.51 -0.75
CA GLY A 21 -7.03 0.53 -2.20
C GLY A 21 -5.66 0.15 -2.73
N TRP A 22 -5.61 -0.16 -4.03
CA TRP A 22 -4.36 -0.36 -4.76
C TRP A 22 -3.54 0.94 -4.85
N SER A 23 -4.19 2.10 -4.85
CA SER A 23 -3.55 3.41 -4.78
C SER A 23 -2.63 3.59 -3.57
N MET A 24 -2.90 2.94 -2.43
CA MET A 24 -1.97 2.92 -1.29
C MET A 24 -0.63 2.26 -1.63
N MET A 25 -0.63 1.20 -2.46
CA MET A 25 0.60 0.56 -2.92
C MET A 25 1.27 1.39 -4.02
N LEU A 26 0.49 1.96 -4.93
CA LEU A 26 1.02 2.75 -6.04
C LEU A 26 1.81 3.98 -5.56
N VAL A 27 1.33 4.70 -4.54
CA VAL A 27 2.06 5.87 -4.03
C VAL A 27 3.42 5.49 -3.41
N LEU A 28 3.50 4.32 -2.75
CA LEU A 28 4.76 3.81 -2.19
C LEU A 28 5.73 3.39 -3.30
N LEU A 29 5.23 2.72 -4.34
CA LEU A 29 6.04 2.33 -5.51
C LEU A 29 6.52 3.55 -6.30
N ASP A 30 5.68 4.56 -6.50
CA ASP A 30 6.06 5.81 -7.17
C ASP A 30 7.15 6.55 -6.38
N ALA A 31 7.08 6.53 -5.04
CA ALA A 31 8.09 7.11 -4.16
C ALA A 31 9.43 6.37 -4.30
N LEU A 32 9.42 5.02 -4.21
CA LEU A 32 10.61 4.20 -4.40
C LEU A 32 11.24 4.41 -5.79
N ALA A 33 10.43 4.42 -6.84
CA ALA A 33 10.90 4.69 -8.20
C ALA A 33 11.54 6.08 -8.32
N SER A 34 10.99 7.09 -7.63
CA SER A 34 11.53 8.44 -7.60
C SER A 34 12.86 8.53 -6.86
N ILE A 35 13.02 7.81 -5.75
CA ILE A 35 14.28 7.73 -4.99
C ILE A 35 15.38 7.10 -5.86
N VAL A 36 15.09 5.97 -6.51
CA VAL A 36 16.03 5.28 -7.40
C VAL A 36 16.40 6.13 -8.61
N ALA A 37 15.40 6.72 -9.30
CA ALA A 37 15.64 7.56 -10.48
C ALA A 37 16.51 8.79 -10.19
N ARG A 38 16.50 9.28 -8.93
CA ARG A 38 17.32 10.40 -8.48
C ARG A 38 18.69 9.98 -7.93
N SER A 39 18.97 8.68 -7.85
CA SER A 39 20.21 8.15 -7.25
C SER A 39 20.45 8.66 -5.83
N LEU A 40 19.38 8.80 -5.04
CA LEU A 40 19.53 9.17 -3.62
C LEU A 40 20.15 7.99 -2.86
N SER A 41 21.10 8.28 -1.97
CA SER A 41 21.67 7.27 -1.09
C SER A 41 20.78 7.06 0.12
N PHE A 42 20.38 5.81 0.37
CA PHE A 42 19.60 5.41 1.53
C PHE A 42 19.90 3.95 1.88
N GLU A 43 19.78 3.61 3.17
CA GLU A 43 19.95 2.24 3.66
C GLU A 43 18.61 1.57 3.93
N TYR A 44 17.62 2.35 4.39
CA TYR A 44 16.29 1.87 4.76
C TYR A 44 15.21 2.83 4.25
N VAL A 45 14.04 2.26 3.96
CA VAL A 45 12.83 3.02 3.63
C VAL A 45 11.79 2.75 4.71
N ILE A 46 11.30 3.84 5.33
CA ILE A 46 10.27 3.80 6.37
C ILE A 46 9.10 4.63 5.85
N ASN A 47 7.96 3.99 5.59
CA ASN A 47 6.75 4.71 5.21
C ASN A 47 6.01 5.16 6.48
N LEU A 48 5.65 6.44 6.52
CA LEU A 48 4.91 7.06 7.62
C LEU A 48 3.70 7.82 7.06
N SER A 49 2.69 8.00 7.89
CA SER A 49 1.52 8.85 7.68
C SER A 49 1.56 10.08 8.59
N ASP A 50 0.60 10.97 8.42
CA ASP A 50 0.40 12.14 9.28
C ASP A 50 -0.05 11.79 10.71
N ALA A 51 -0.58 10.58 10.91
CA ALA A 51 -0.97 10.07 12.21
C ALA A 51 0.18 9.38 12.98
N ASP A 52 1.33 9.14 12.34
CA ASP A 52 2.47 8.49 12.99
C ASP A 52 3.30 9.49 13.81
N LEU A 53 3.78 9.03 14.97
CA LEU A 53 4.64 9.81 15.85
C LEU A 53 5.85 8.98 16.30
N SER A 54 7.02 9.59 16.24
CA SER A 54 8.26 8.98 16.75
C SER A 54 8.23 8.87 18.28
N LEU A 55 8.37 7.64 18.79
CA LEU A 55 8.49 7.37 20.23
C LEU A 55 9.95 7.26 20.71
N ARG A 56 10.89 7.27 19.76
CA ARG A 56 12.33 7.13 19.97
C ARG A 56 13.05 8.20 19.20
N VAL A 57 14.22 8.59 19.68
CA VAL A 57 15.03 9.61 19.02
C VAL A 57 15.81 9.02 17.83
N HIS A 58 16.29 9.89 16.94
CA HIS A 58 16.91 9.47 15.69
C HIS A 58 18.09 8.49 15.86
N TYR A 59 19.00 8.74 16.80
CA TYR A 59 20.17 7.87 16.99
C TYR A 59 19.77 6.48 17.50
N GLU A 60 18.75 6.36 18.36
CA GLU A 60 18.25 5.05 18.81
C GLU A 60 17.68 4.24 17.64
N ILE A 61 16.97 4.91 16.73
CA ILE A 61 16.40 4.28 15.54
C ILE A 61 17.52 3.85 14.58
N HIS A 62 18.51 4.71 14.35
CA HIS A 62 19.67 4.42 13.52
C HIS A 62 20.46 3.22 14.06
N ASP A 63 20.80 3.21 15.35
CA ASP A 63 21.52 2.11 16.01
C ASP A 63 20.72 0.80 15.96
N PHE A 64 19.39 0.87 16.01
CA PHE A 64 18.56 -0.30 15.82
C PHE A 64 18.75 -0.91 14.43
N PHE A 65 18.69 -0.10 13.36
CA PHE A 65 18.78 -0.57 11.98
C PHE A 65 20.20 -1.04 11.61
N LEU A 66 21.26 -0.46 12.17
CA LEU A 66 22.64 -0.92 11.95
C LEU A 66 22.89 -2.37 12.37
N ARG A 67 22.08 -2.92 13.27
CA ARG A 67 22.18 -4.33 13.70
C ARG A 67 21.69 -5.33 12.65
N PHE A 68 21.01 -4.87 11.61
CA PHE A 68 20.35 -5.72 10.61
C PHE A 68 20.66 -5.34 9.16
N PRO A 69 21.94 -5.16 8.78
CA PRO A 69 22.31 -4.68 7.46
C PRO A 69 21.76 -5.59 6.36
N GLY A 70 21.15 -4.97 5.34
CA GLY A 70 20.56 -5.67 4.20
C GLY A 70 19.30 -6.49 4.51
N ARG A 71 18.71 -6.37 5.71
CA ARG A 71 17.48 -7.09 6.09
C ARG A 71 16.27 -6.16 6.12
N SER A 72 15.12 -6.70 5.72
CA SER A 72 13.83 -6.01 5.89
C SER A 72 13.27 -6.27 7.29
N VAL A 73 12.87 -5.20 7.98
CA VAL A 73 12.17 -5.29 9.27
C VAL A 73 10.68 -5.10 9.03
N MET A 74 9.89 -6.15 9.26
CA MET A 74 8.45 -6.13 9.02
C MET A 74 7.69 -6.95 10.06
N SER A 75 6.51 -6.46 10.45
CA SER A 75 5.60 -7.21 11.33
C SER A 75 4.81 -8.21 10.51
N ILE A 76 5.13 -9.50 10.65
CA ILE A 76 4.43 -10.60 9.98
C ILE A 76 3.57 -11.31 11.03
N VAL A 77 2.25 -11.24 10.86
CA VAL A 77 1.31 -12.01 11.69
C VAL A 77 1.24 -13.43 11.18
N GLN A 78 1.57 -14.41 12.01
CA GLN A 78 1.49 -15.83 11.64
C GLN A 78 0.04 -16.30 11.47
N ARG A 79 -0.21 -17.18 10.48
CA ARG A 79 -1.55 -17.72 10.19
C ARG A 79 -2.24 -18.36 11.40
N LYS A 80 -1.49 -19.07 12.24
CA LYS A 80 -2.03 -19.71 13.45
C LYS A 80 -2.55 -18.69 14.47
N ARG A 81 -1.97 -17.49 14.51
CA ARG A 81 -2.33 -16.43 15.46
C ARG A 81 -3.56 -15.64 15.02
N ASP A 82 -3.80 -15.54 13.71
CA ASP A 82 -4.96 -14.85 13.15
C ASP A 82 -5.54 -15.60 11.93
N PRO A 83 -6.24 -16.72 12.15
CA PRO A 83 -6.81 -17.50 11.05
C PRO A 83 -7.90 -16.73 10.29
N ARG A 84 -8.57 -15.77 10.94
CA ARG A 84 -9.64 -14.96 10.33
C ARG A 84 -9.07 -14.05 9.24
N ARG A 85 -7.98 -13.34 9.51
CA ARG A 85 -7.29 -12.50 8.51
C ARG A 85 -6.86 -13.31 7.29
N TYR A 86 -6.31 -14.50 7.50
CA TYR A 86 -5.86 -15.34 6.38
C TYR A 86 -7.02 -15.91 5.56
N LYS A 87 -8.12 -16.32 6.20
CA LYS A 87 -9.35 -16.72 5.48
C LYS A 87 -9.91 -15.55 4.65
N MET A 88 -9.89 -14.33 5.19
CA MET A 88 -10.28 -13.13 4.47
C MET A 88 -9.36 -12.87 3.26
N HIS A 89 -8.04 -12.99 3.42
CA HIS A 89 -7.09 -12.87 2.31
C HIS A 89 -7.28 -13.94 1.23
N GLU A 90 -7.58 -15.19 1.61
CA GLU A 90 -7.93 -16.25 0.65
C GLU A 90 -9.18 -15.90 -0.16
N ASN A 91 -10.20 -15.32 0.48
CA ASN A 91 -11.38 -14.83 -0.21
C ASN A 91 -11.05 -13.66 -1.15
N PHE A 92 -10.19 -12.72 -0.74
CA PHE A 92 -9.77 -11.61 -1.60
C PHE A 92 -9.13 -12.09 -2.90
N ARG A 93 -8.38 -13.19 -2.87
CA ARG A 93 -7.73 -13.78 -4.07
C ARG A 93 -8.70 -14.39 -5.09
N ARG A 94 -9.95 -14.66 -4.70
CA ARG A 94 -10.98 -15.22 -5.61
C ARG A 94 -11.55 -14.19 -6.56
N TYR A 95 -11.25 -12.92 -6.33
CA TYR A 95 -11.83 -11.79 -7.04
C TYR A 95 -10.72 -10.95 -7.65
N CYS A 96 -10.95 -10.42 -8.85
CA CYS A 96 -10.13 -9.35 -9.39
C CYS A 96 -10.71 -8.01 -8.93
N TRP A 97 -9.91 -7.25 -8.20
CA TRP A 97 -10.30 -5.95 -7.64
C TRP A 97 -9.83 -4.86 -8.56
N VAL A 98 -10.76 -4.02 -9.04
CA VAL A 98 -10.44 -2.86 -9.87
C VAL A 98 -10.76 -1.62 -9.06
N GLU A 99 -9.74 -0.82 -8.77
CA GLU A 99 -9.91 0.54 -8.27
C GLU A 99 -10.11 1.47 -9.46
N CYS A 100 -11.23 2.18 -9.48
CA CYS A 100 -11.56 3.16 -10.50
C CYS A 100 -11.40 4.59 -9.95
N ASP A 101 -11.08 5.51 -10.86
CA ASP A 101 -11.13 6.94 -10.59
C ASP A 101 -12.51 7.31 -10.04
N SER A 102 -12.54 8.13 -8.97
CA SER A 102 -13.68 8.44 -8.07
C SER A 102 -13.84 7.59 -6.81
N GLY A 103 -12.86 6.74 -6.47
CA GLY A 103 -12.88 5.98 -5.22
C GLY A 103 -13.88 4.83 -5.22
N LYS A 104 -14.27 4.35 -6.41
CA LYS A 104 -15.14 3.19 -6.60
C LYS A 104 -14.26 1.95 -6.80
N ALA A 105 -14.57 0.86 -6.09
CA ALA A 105 -13.93 -0.42 -6.30
C ALA A 105 -14.94 -1.43 -6.87
N PHE A 106 -14.50 -2.24 -7.83
CA PHE A 106 -15.27 -3.34 -8.40
C PHE A 106 -14.62 -4.68 -8.09
N VAL A 107 -15.45 -5.68 -7.82
CA VAL A 107 -15.08 -7.08 -7.74
C VAL A 107 -15.51 -7.75 -9.02
N VAL A 108 -14.55 -8.29 -9.76
CA VAL A 108 -14.79 -9.16 -10.90
C VAL A 108 -14.69 -10.60 -10.43
N SER A 109 -15.81 -11.33 -10.50
CA SER A 109 -15.84 -12.77 -10.23
C SER A 109 -15.96 -13.54 -11.54
N ARG A 110 -15.15 -14.61 -11.70
CA ARG A 110 -15.45 -15.66 -12.68
C ARG A 110 -16.51 -16.55 -12.04
N ARG A 111 -17.75 -16.53 -12.57
CA ARG A 111 -18.70 -17.62 -12.34
C ARG A 111 -18.19 -18.84 -13.10
N GLU A 112 -18.17 -20.00 -12.45
CA GLU A 112 -17.82 -21.29 -13.09
C GLU A 112 -18.75 -21.60 -14.28
N ASP A 113 -19.95 -21.01 -14.31
CA ASP A 113 -21.03 -21.36 -15.24
C ASP A 113 -21.30 -20.30 -16.33
N SER A 114 -20.52 -19.20 -16.39
CA SER A 114 -20.76 -18.14 -17.39
C SER A 114 -19.48 -17.60 -18.00
N GLN A 115 -19.41 -17.55 -19.33
CA GLN A 115 -18.28 -16.99 -20.09
C GLN A 115 -18.03 -15.50 -19.83
N ARG A 116 -18.94 -14.80 -19.14
CA ARG A 116 -18.83 -13.36 -18.86
C ARG A 116 -18.48 -13.10 -17.39
N PRO A 117 -17.42 -12.33 -17.10
CA PRO A 117 -17.08 -11.92 -15.74
C PRO A 117 -18.15 -10.99 -15.14
N ASP A 118 -18.68 -11.27 -13.95
CA ASP A 118 -19.66 -10.40 -13.26
C ASP A 118 -18.91 -9.36 -12.41
N ALA A 119 -19.16 -8.07 -12.67
CA ALA A 119 -18.53 -6.95 -11.97
C ALA A 119 -19.50 -6.32 -10.96
N MET A 120 -19.21 -6.46 -9.67
CA MET A 120 -20.01 -5.89 -8.58
C MET A 120 -19.31 -4.70 -7.95
N GLN A 121 -20.00 -3.56 -7.81
CA GLN A 121 -19.46 -2.41 -7.09
C GLN A 121 -19.44 -2.70 -5.59
N VAL A 122 -18.30 -2.54 -4.94
CA VAL A 122 -18.10 -2.92 -3.52
C VAL A 122 -18.71 -1.88 -2.57
N ILE A 123 -18.89 -0.64 -3.02
CA ILE A 123 -19.31 0.49 -2.18
C ILE A 123 -20.83 0.77 -2.27
N SER A 124 -21.55 0.13 -3.19
CA SER A 124 -23.02 0.19 -3.19
C SER A 124 -23.59 -1.11 -3.72
N LYS A 125 -24.70 -1.58 -3.16
CA LYS A 125 -25.47 -2.75 -3.66
C LYS A 125 -26.07 -2.53 -5.07
N ARG A 126 -25.54 -1.60 -5.87
CA ARG A 126 -25.96 -1.39 -7.26
C ARG A 126 -25.01 -2.16 -8.18
N LYS A 127 -25.59 -3.08 -8.95
CA LYS A 127 -24.92 -3.66 -10.12
C LYS A 127 -24.60 -2.53 -11.09
N CYS A 128 -23.39 -2.50 -11.64
CA CYS A 128 -23.11 -1.70 -12.82
C CYS A 128 -23.56 -2.48 -14.05
N CYS A 129 -24.33 -1.83 -14.91
CA CYS A 129 -24.84 -2.43 -16.14
C CYS A 129 -23.71 -2.67 -17.15
N TRP A 130 -23.89 -3.73 -17.94
CA TRP A 130 -23.16 -4.01 -19.18
C TRP A 130 -23.52 -3.01 -20.26
#